data_AF-A0A9D5JTK4-F1
#
_entry.id   AF-A0A9D5JTK4-F1
#
_cell.length_a   1.000
_cell.length_b   1.000
_cell.length_c   1.000
_cell.angle_alpha   90.00
_cell.angle_beta   90.00
_cell.angle_gamma   90.00
#
_symmetry.space_group_name_H-M   'P 1'
#
loop_
_entity.id
_entity.type
_entity.pdbx_description
1 polymer ?
#
loop_
_entity_poly.entity_id
_entity_poly.type
_entity_poly.pdbx_seq_one_letter_code
_entity_poly.pdbx_strand_id
1 'polypeptide(L)' 'MSFRKTKIVCTIGPAVENLQTLKQLLISGMNIARFNFSHGD' A
#
# COMPACT_ATOMS: atom_id res chain seq x y z
N MET A 1 -8.76 -18.30 -12.87
CA MET A 1 -8.31 -18.06 -11.47
C MET A 1 -9.48 -17.58 -10.63
N SER A 2 -9.64 -18.11 -9.42
CA SER A 2 -10.61 -17.57 -8.45
C SER A 2 -10.14 -16.20 -7.94
N PHE A 3 -11.05 -15.26 -7.72
CA PHE A 3 -10.70 -13.96 -7.14
C PHE A 3 -10.09 -14.12 -5.74
N ARG A 4 -9.00 -13.39 -5.46
CA ARG A 4 -8.38 -13.39 -4.13
C ARG A 4 -9.36 -12.81 -3.11
N LYS A 5 -9.72 -13.61 -2.09
CA LYS A 5 -10.62 -13.19 -1.00
C LYS A 5 -9.88 -12.34 0.04
N THR A 6 -8.68 -12.75 0.45
CA THR A 6 -7.85 -12.05 1.43
C THR A 6 -7.41 -10.68 0.90
N LYS A 7 -7.46 -9.64 1.74
CA LYS A 7 -7.02 -8.29 1.38
C LYS A 7 -5.61 -8.02 1.89
N ILE A 8 -4.85 -7.18 1.18
CA ILE A 8 -3.50 -6.76 1.58
C ILE A 8 -3.54 -5.31 2.04
N VAL A 9 -2.99 -5.08 3.22
CA VAL A 9 -2.76 -3.76 3.81
C VAL A 9 -1.27 -3.43 3.67
N CYS A 10 -0.94 -2.24 3.15
CA CYS A 10 0.45 -1.75 3.11
C CYS A 10 0.55 -0.45 3.89
N THR A 11 1.58 -0.31 4.73
CA THR A 11 1.84 0.96 5.43
C THR A 11 2.55 1.93 4.50
N ILE A 12 2.04 3.15 4.42
CA ILE A 12 2.65 4.24 3.64
C ILE A 12 3.66 4.99 4.50
N GLY A 13 4.80 5.30 3.91
CA GLY A 13 5.89 6.05 4.53
C GLY A 13 6.97 6.38 3.49
N PRO A 14 8.15 6.85 3.91
CA PRO A 14 9.18 7.37 2.99
C PRO A 14 9.61 6.40 1.89
N ALA A 15 9.60 5.09 2.16
CA ALA A 15 9.93 4.06 1.18
C ALA A 15 8.94 3.97 0.01
N VAL A 16 7.73 4.50 0.15
CA VAL A 16 6.60 4.30 -0.79
C VAL A 16 5.80 5.59 -1.03
N GLU A 17 6.37 6.76 -0.75
CA GLU A 17 5.69 8.06 -0.83
C GLU A 17 5.60 8.64 -2.25
N ASN A 18 6.46 8.18 -3.17
CA ASN A 18 6.43 8.63 -4.56
C ASN A 18 5.38 7.88 -5.39
N LEU A 19 4.85 8.56 -6.41
CA LEU A 19 3.77 8.05 -7.25
C LEU A 19 4.12 6.74 -7.98
N GLN A 20 5.38 6.56 -8.38
CA GLN A 20 5.79 5.37 -9.13
C GLN A 20 5.76 4.14 -8.24
N THR A 21 6.31 4.23 -7.03
CA THR A 21 6.29 3.13 -6.06
C THR A 21 4.86 2.82 -5.60
N LEU A 22 4.02 3.83 -5.39
CA LEU A 22 2.62 3.61 -5.03
C LEU A 22 1.86 2.86 -6.14
N LYS A 23 2.09 3.21 -7.41
CA LYS A 23 1.53 2.47 -8.57
C LYS A 23 2.01 1.02 -8.60
N GLN A 24 3.29 0.77 -8.32
CA GLN A 24 3.82 -0.59 -8.24
C GLN A 24 3.12 -1.40 -7.14
N LEU A 25 2.83 -0.81 -5.97
CA LEU A 25 2.09 -1.48 -4.90
C LEU A 25 0.65 -1.83 -5.31
N LEU A 26 -0.03 -0.93 -6.02
CA LEU A 26 -1.37 -1.18 -6.55
C LEU A 26 -1.37 -2.37 -7.51
N ILE A 27 -0.44 -2.38 -8.48
CA ILE A 27 -0.29 -3.47 -9.46
C ILE A 27 0.10 -4.79 -8.76
N SER A 28 0.93 -4.71 -7.71
CA SER A 28 1.35 -5.86 -6.91
C SER A 28 0.24 -6.42 -6.00
N GLY A 29 -0.91 -5.73 -5.90
CA GLY A 29 -2.10 -6.23 -5.24
C GLY A 29 -2.39 -5.66 -3.85
N MET A 30 -1.88 -4.46 -3.53
CA MET A 30 -2.33 -3.68 -2.38
C MET A 30 -3.83 -3.37 -2.50
N ASN A 31 -4.59 -3.51 -1.40
CA ASN A 31 -5.99 -3.12 -1.35
C ASN A 31 -6.25 -1.92 -0.45
N ILE A 32 -5.49 -1.79 0.63
CA ILE A 32 -5.70 -0.78 1.66
C ILE A 32 -4.35 -0.13 1.96
N ALA A 33 -4.33 1.20 1.90
CA ALA A 33 -3.20 2.00 2.37
C ALA A 33 -3.40 2.31 3.86
N ARG A 34 -2.41 1.96 4.68
CA ARG A 34 -2.37 2.31 6.10
C ARG A 34 -1.47 3.54 6.28
N PHE A 35 -2.03 4.60 6.84
CA PHE A 35 -1.26 5.75 7.32
C PHE A 35 -0.99 5.57 8.81
N ASN A 36 0.29 5.57 9.18
CA ASN A 36 0.70 5.38 10.56
C ASN A 36 0.98 6.73 11.24
N PHE A 37 -0.04 7.32 11.87
CA PHE A 37 0.05 8.62 12.54
C PHE A 37 0.91 8.65 13.82
N SER A 38 1.53 7.54 14.21
CA SER A 38 2.57 7.55 15.26
C SER A 38 3.88 8.21 14.79
N HIS A 39 4.03 8.42 13.48
CA HIS A 39 5.16 9.10 12.85
C HIS A 39 4.63 10.06 11.78
N GLY A 40 5.40 11.10 11.48
CA GLY A 40 5.01 12.18 10.57
C GLY A 40 4.84 13.50 11.32
N ASP A 41 5.15 14.60 10.66
CA ASP A 41 4.94 15.97 11.14
C ASP A 41 3.53 16.48 10.83
#